data_AF-A0A936P001-F1
#
_entry.id   AF-A0A936P001-F1
#
_cell.length_a   1.000
_cell.length_b   1.000
_cell.length_c   1.000
_cell.angle_alpha   90.00
_cell.angle_beta   90.00
_cell.angle_gamma   90.00
#
_symmetry.space_group_name_H-M   'P 1'
#
loop_
_entity.id
_entity.type
_entity.pdbx_description
1 polymer ?
#
loop_
_entity_poly.entity_id
_entity_poly.type
_entity_poly.pdbx_seq_one_letter_code
_entity_poly.pdbx_strand_id
1 'polypeptide(L)'
;QIRRTTLVENNRFRWEPSISNPDPATPDPHRGYWRPFQIAFLLMSLRGICDPKHADRDTVDLIWFPTGGGKTEAYLGLTAFTIFFNRLSGRLPGGADVLMRYTLRLLTAQQFQRAALLFCAMEYLRRGNSTLGSKPFRLGLWVGSATTPNKRADAVQKLKKLENDATARESLHSLEMPLVWRTLRPQ
;
A
#
# COMPACT_ATOMS: atom_id res chain seq x y z
N GLN A 1 -13.77 16.80 -8.36
CA GLN A 1 -15.10 17.44 -8.43
C GLN A 1 -15.89 17.01 -7.19
N ILE A 2 -16.09 17.91 -6.23
CA ILE A 2 -16.90 17.64 -5.04
C ILE A 2 -18.37 17.76 -5.46
N ARG A 3 -19.11 16.65 -5.46
CA ARG A 3 -20.52 16.62 -5.85
C ARG A 3 -21.36 17.17 -4.69
N ARG A 4 -22.09 18.26 -4.90
CA ARG A 4 -23.06 18.79 -3.93
C ARG A 4 -24.30 17.89 -3.94
N THR A 5 -24.79 17.53 -2.76
CA THR A 5 -26.11 16.91 -2.60
C THR A 5 -27.16 18.00 -2.75
N THR A 6 -28.14 17.80 -3.63
CA THR A 6 -29.19 18.79 -3.88
C THR A 6 -30.56 18.15 -3.66
N LEU A 7 -31.30 18.76 -2.73
CA LEU A 7 -32.73 18.60 -2.43
C LEU A 7 -33.20 17.28 -1.79
N VAL A 8 -33.92 17.45 -0.68
CA VAL A 8 -34.67 16.44 0.05
C VAL A 8 -36.13 16.57 -0.40
N GLU A 9 -36.58 15.70 -1.30
CA GLU A 9 -38.01 15.49 -1.54
C GLU A 9 -38.37 14.13 -0.93
N ASN A 10 -39.34 14.11 -0.02
CA ASN A 10 -39.80 12.89 0.69
C ASN A 10 -38.71 12.13 1.49
N ASN A 11 -37.82 12.84 2.21
CA ASN A 11 -36.75 12.25 3.02
C ASN A 11 -35.75 11.36 2.24
N ARG A 12 -35.70 11.47 0.91
CA ARG A 12 -34.71 10.77 0.08
C ARG A 12 -33.68 11.74 -0.46
N PHE A 13 -32.41 11.43 -0.28
CA PHE A 13 -31.29 12.18 -0.87
C PHE A 13 -31.25 11.92 -2.37
N ARG A 14 -31.36 12.97 -3.19
CA ARG A 14 -31.14 12.90 -4.64
C ARG A 14 -29.77 13.49 -4.97
N TRP A 15 -29.04 12.81 -5.85
CA TRP A 15 -27.75 13.28 -6.37
C TRP A 15 -27.97 13.83 -7.77
N GLU A 16 -27.46 15.04 -8.03
CA GLU A 16 -27.43 15.63 -9.37
C GLU A 16 -25.98 15.94 -9.76
N PRO A 17 -25.43 15.28 -10.80
CA PRO A 17 -26.04 14.19 -11.58
C PRO A 17 -26.28 12.92 -10.75
N SER A 18 -27.20 12.07 -11.21
CA SER A 18 -27.47 10.78 -10.58
C SER A 18 -26.16 9.99 -10.43
N ILE A 19 -26.04 9.23 -9.34
CA ILE A 19 -24.90 8.33 -9.16
C ILE A 19 -25.00 7.29 -10.29
N SER A 20 -24.19 7.46 -11.33
CA SER A 20 -23.90 6.37 -12.25
C SER A 20 -23.12 5.32 -11.46
N ASN A 21 -23.66 4.11 -11.39
CA ASN A 21 -22.92 2.93 -10.97
C ASN A 21 -22.31 2.34 -12.24
N PRO A 22 -21.08 2.74 -12.64
CA PRO A 22 -20.42 2.08 -13.75
C PRO A 22 -20.31 0.59 -13.43
N ASP A 23 -20.55 -0.24 -14.44
CA ASP A 23 -20.41 -1.67 -14.31
C ASP A 23 -18.94 -2.00 -14.00
N PRO A 24 -18.62 -2.65 -12.85
CA PRO A 24 -17.27 -3.11 -12.55
C PRO A 24 -16.63 -3.97 -13.64
N ALA A 25 -17.44 -4.65 -14.47
CA ALA A 25 -16.97 -5.48 -15.57
C ALA A 25 -16.49 -4.66 -16.78
N THR A 26 -16.84 -3.37 -16.85
CA THR A 26 -16.41 -2.47 -17.92
C THR A 26 -15.23 -1.62 -17.44
N PRO A 27 -14.00 -1.86 -17.91
CA PRO A 27 -12.84 -1.08 -17.51
C PRO A 27 -12.93 0.34 -18.07
N ASP A 28 -12.80 1.35 -17.20
CA ASP A 28 -12.61 2.73 -17.63
C ASP A 28 -11.11 2.99 -17.85
N PRO A 29 -10.68 3.50 -19.02
CA PRO A 29 -9.27 3.70 -19.34
C PRO A 29 -8.58 4.78 -18.49
N HIS A 30 -9.36 5.64 -17.81
CA HIS A 30 -8.85 6.76 -17.03
C HIS A 30 -9.18 6.64 -15.52
N ARG A 31 -10.02 5.68 -15.11
CA ARG A 31 -10.48 5.56 -13.72
C ARG A 31 -10.38 4.13 -13.21
N GLY A 32 -9.73 3.98 -12.05
CA GLY A 32 -9.81 2.75 -11.27
C GLY A 32 -11.20 2.56 -10.66
N TYR A 33 -11.68 1.33 -10.64
CA TYR A 33 -12.94 0.95 -10.01
C TYR A 33 -12.70 0.33 -8.63
N TRP A 34 -13.43 0.81 -7.62
CA TRP A 34 -13.48 0.20 -6.29
C TRP A 34 -14.78 -0.56 -6.11
N ARG A 35 -14.67 -1.83 -5.71
CA ARG A 35 -15.83 -2.66 -5.36
C ARG A 35 -16.41 -2.19 -4.03
N PRO A 36 -17.76 -2.22 -3.85
CA PRO A 36 -18.39 -1.71 -2.63
C PRO A 36 -17.81 -2.28 -1.32
N PHE A 37 -17.51 -3.58 -1.28
CA PHE A 37 -16.94 -4.19 -0.07
C PHE A 37 -15.53 -3.66 0.25
N GLN A 38 -14.73 -3.29 -0.75
CA GLN A 38 -13.39 -2.74 -0.53
C GLN A 38 -13.49 -1.39 0.15
N ILE A 39 -14.45 -0.56 -0.28
CA ILE A 39 -14.75 0.74 0.32
C ILE A 39 -15.28 0.54 1.74
N ALA A 40 -16.23 -0.39 1.93
CA ALA A 40 -16.78 -0.69 3.26
C ALA A 40 -15.67 -1.15 4.23
N PHE A 41 -14.80 -2.06 3.79
CA PHE A 41 -13.65 -2.52 4.58
C PHE A 41 -12.72 -1.37 4.97
N LEU A 42 -12.37 -0.50 4.02
CA LEU A 42 -11.57 0.70 4.31
C LEU A 42 -12.24 1.54 5.39
N LEU A 43 -13.49 1.93 5.18
CA LEU A 43 -14.24 2.83 6.07
C LEU A 43 -14.38 2.26 7.49
N MET A 44 -14.61 0.96 7.62
CA MET A 44 -14.64 0.28 8.92
C MET A 44 -13.29 0.36 9.63
N SER A 45 -12.19 0.20 8.90
CA SER A 45 -10.84 0.19 9.47
C SER A 45 -10.30 1.58 9.84
N LEU A 46 -10.76 2.65 9.18
CA LEU A 46 -10.14 3.99 9.29
C LEU A 46 -10.14 4.53 10.73
N ARG A 47 -11.23 4.38 11.47
CA ARG A 47 -11.35 4.93 12.83
C ARG A 47 -10.36 4.28 13.79
N GLY A 48 -10.26 2.96 13.75
CA GLY A 48 -9.26 2.20 14.49
C GLY A 48 -7.84 2.67 14.19
N ILE A 49 -7.52 2.97 12.92
CA ILE A 49 -6.19 3.46 12.56
C ILE A 49 -5.94 4.88 13.09
N CYS A 50 -6.88 5.80 12.86
CA CYS A 50 -6.70 7.22 13.14
C CYS A 50 -6.65 7.54 14.64
N ASP A 51 -7.45 6.85 15.45
CA ASP A 51 -7.54 7.08 16.89
C ASP A 51 -6.90 5.91 17.69
N PRO A 52 -5.76 6.15 18.35
CA PRO A 52 -5.11 5.15 19.20
C PRO A 52 -5.93 4.66 20.39
N LYS A 53 -6.99 5.39 20.78
CA LYS A 53 -7.87 5.03 21.90
C LYS A 53 -9.18 4.37 21.45
N HIS A 54 -9.36 4.14 20.16
CA HIS A 54 -10.58 3.55 19.62
C HIS A 54 -10.71 2.07 20.02
N ALA A 55 -11.91 1.63 20.40
CA ALA A 55 -12.16 0.25 20.83
C ALA A 55 -11.82 -0.79 19.74
N ASP A 56 -11.96 -0.43 18.46
CA ASP A 56 -11.59 -1.29 17.33
C ASP A 56 -10.10 -1.66 17.30
N ARG A 57 -9.23 -0.99 18.09
CA ARG A 57 -7.81 -1.38 18.24
C ARG A 57 -7.62 -2.79 18.79
N ASP A 58 -8.60 -3.27 19.57
CA ASP A 58 -8.60 -4.62 20.15
C ASP A 58 -9.39 -5.61 19.28
N THR A 59 -9.86 -5.19 18.11
CA THR A 59 -10.65 -6.00 17.18
C THR A 59 -9.83 -6.42 15.96
N VAL A 60 -10.05 -7.64 15.48
CA VAL A 60 -9.45 -8.15 14.25
C VAL A 60 -10.52 -8.24 13.17
N ASP A 61 -10.31 -7.51 12.07
CA ASP A 61 -11.18 -7.59 10.90
C ASP A 61 -10.83 -8.79 10.01
N LEU A 62 -11.85 -9.57 9.63
CA LEU A 62 -11.72 -10.70 8.71
C LEU A 62 -12.42 -10.41 7.39
N ILE A 63 -11.66 -10.37 6.30
CA ILE A 63 -12.21 -10.24 4.95
C ILE A 63 -12.44 -11.63 4.34
N TRP A 64 -13.69 -12.08 4.29
CA TRP A 64 -14.08 -13.34 3.64
C TRP A 64 -14.76 -13.08 2.28
N PHE A 65 -14.01 -13.22 1.20
CA PHE A 65 -14.52 -13.11 -0.18
C PHE A 65 -13.86 -14.18 -1.08
N PRO A 66 -14.49 -14.60 -2.18
CA PRO A 66 -13.89 -15.55 -3.13
C PRO A 66 -12.56 -15.05 -3.71
N THR A 67 -11.72 -15.97 -4.17
CA THR A 67 -10.49 -15.66 -4.93
C THR A 67 -10.84 -14.84 -6.17
N GLY A 68 -9.95 -13.91 -6.57
CA GLY A 68 -10.25 -12.95 -7.64
C GLY A 68 -11.24 -11.83 -7.26
N GLY A 69 -11.85 -11.87 -6.07
CA GLY A 69 -12.81 -10.87 -5.62
C GLY A 69 -12.24 -9.47 -5.33
N GLY A 70 -10.94 -9.25 -5.43
CA GLY A 70 -10.31 -7.95 -5.18
C GLY A 70 -9.93 -7.68 -3.71
N LYS A 71 -9.68 -8.73 -2.92
CA LYS A 71 -9.26 -8.57 -1.52
C LYS A 71 -7.94 -7.81 -1.40
N THR A 72 -7.04 -8.01 -2.37
CA THR A 72 -5.71 -7.41 -2.36
C THR A 72 -5.73 -5.90 -2.41
N GLU A 73 -6.55 -5.35 -3.27
CA GLU A 73 -6.71 -3.92 -3.46
C GLU A 73 -7.27 -3.26 -2.20
N ALA A 74 -8.15 -3.95 -1.45
CA ALA A 74 -8.69 -3.45 -0.18
C ALA A 74 -7.60 -3.21 0.86
N TYR A 75 -6.77 -4.22 1.15
CA TYR A 75 -5.70 -4.07 2.15
C TYR A 75 -4.50 -3.24 1.64
N LEU A 76 -4.24 -3.21 0.34
CA LEU A 76 -3.26 -2.29 -0.26
C LEU A 76 -3.71 -0.84 -0.12
N GLY A 77 -5.00 -0.55 -0.35
CA GLY A 77 -5.59 0.77 -0.09
C GLY A 77 -5.44 1.17 1.37
N LEU A 78 -5.73 0.25 2.29
CA LEU A 78 -5.60 0.49 3.72
C LEU A 78 -4.14 0.75 4.12
N THR A 79 -3.22 -0.01 3.55
CA THR A 79 -1.78 0.16 3.75
C THR A 79 -1.31 1.55 3.32
N ALA A 80 -1.71 1.99 2.12
CA ALA A 80 -1.38 3.32 1.63
C ALA A 80 -1.95 4.41 2.55
N PHE A 81 -3.21 4.27 2.98
CA PHE A 81 -3.85 5.18 3.92
C PHE A 81 -3.06 5.27 5.24
N THR A 82 -2.77 4.14 5.89
CA THR A 82 -2.05 4.11 7.17
C THR A 82 -0.69 4.80 7.07
N ILE A 83 0.08 4.51 6.02
CA ILE A 83 1.41 5.10 5.81
C ILE A 83 1.32 6.61 5.58
N PHE A 84 0.39 7.07 4.74
CA PHE A 84 0.18 8.50 4.51
C PHE A 84 -0.35 9.22 5.74
N PHE A 85 -1.28 8.61 6.47
CA PHE A 85 -1.85 9.16 7.68
C PHE A 85 -0.78 9.33 8.76
N ASN A 86 0.06 8.32 9.01
CA ASN A 86 1.17 8.43 9.96
C ASN A 86 2.14 9.54 9.55
N ARG A 87 2.46 9.64 8.25
CA ARG A 87 3.32 10.69 7.71
C ARG A 87 2.76 12.09 7.96
N LEU A 88 1.50 12.31 7.65
CA LEU A 88 0.85 13.62 7.72
C LEU A 88 0.47 14.02 9.16
N SER A 89 0.16 13.05 10.01
CA SER A 89 -0.22 13.30 11.41
C SER A 89 0.97 13.65 12.31
N GLY A 90 2.21 13.65 11.79
CA GLY A 90 3.43 13.85 12.58
C GLY A 90 3.73 12.71 13.56
N ARG A 91 2.88 11.68 13.60
CA ARG A 91 3.15 10.40 14.27
C ARG A 91 4.17 9.66 13.41
N LEU A 92 5.44 9.99 13.58
CA LEU A 92 6.55 9.26 12.99
C LEU A 92 7.13 8.29 14.03
N PRO A 93 6.46 7.17 14.38
CA PRO A 93 7.16 6.10 15.06
C PRO A 93 8.20 5.59 14.05
N GLY A 94 9.49 5.79 14.33
CA GLY A 94 10.52 5.07 13.58
C GLY A 94 10.21 3.57 13.65
N GLY A 95 10.01 2.91 12.51
CA GLY A 95 9.62 1.50 12.52
C GLY A 95 8.92 1.04 11.25
N ALA A 96 8.13 -0.03 11.40
CA ALA A 96 7.31 -0.62 10.36
C ALA A 96 5.83 -0.26 10.58
N ASP A 97 5.19 0.37 9.59
CA ASP A 97 3.78 0.76 9.66
C ASP A 97 2.82 -0.42 9.42
N VAL A 98 3.20 -1.33 8.52
CA VAL A 98 2.36 -2.47 8.09
C VAL A 98 3.23 -3.71 7.94
N LEU A 99 2.73 -4.85 8.44
CA LEU A 99 3.31 -6.18 8.24
C LEU A 99 2.32 -7.04 7.45
N MET A 100 2.78 -7.59 6.32
CA MET A 100 2.02 -8.54 5.52
C MET A 100 2.64 -9.92 5.62
N ARG A 101 1.84 -10.93 5.97
CA ARG A 101 2.28 -12.32 6.08
C ARG A 101 1.51 -13.20 5.11
N TYR A 102 2.26 -13.97 4.33
CA TYR A 102 1.73 -14.99 3.43
C TYR A 102 2.32 -16.35 3.79
N THR A 103 1.56 -17.42 3.58
CA THR A 103 1.97 -18.79 3.92
C THR A 103 2.90 -19.39 2.88
N LEU A 104 2.72 -19.07 1.60
CA LEU A 104 3.49 -19.63 0.48
C LEU A 104 4.53 -18.65 -0.04
N ARG A 105 5.78 -19.10 -0.21
CA ARG A 105 6.90 -18.28 -0.70
C ARG A 105 6.62 -17.63 -2.06
N LEU A 106 6.06 -18.39 -2.99
CA LEU A 106 5.70 -17.90 -4.32
C LEU A 106 4.63 -16.80 -4.23
N LEU A 107 3.62 -17.02 -3.39
CA LEU A 107 2.58 -16.02 -3.16
C LEU A 107 3.18 -14.76 -2.54
N THR A 108 4.10 -14.89 -1.57
CA THR A 108 4.81 -13.75 -0.99
C THR A 108 5.51 -12.93 -2.06
N ALA A 109 6.22 -13.57 -2.99
CA ALA A 109 6.93 -12.88 -4.07
C ALA A 109 5.95 -12.15 -5.01
N GLN A 110 4.85 -12.80 -5.41
CA GLN A 110 3.83 -12.20 -6.26
C GLN A 110 3.14 -10.99 -5.58
N GLN A 111 2.77 -11.13 -4.31
CA GLN A 111 2.13 -10.03 -3.58
C GLN A 111 3.12 -8.89 -3.29
N PHE A 112 4.41 -9.22 -3.12
CA PHE A 112 5.46 -8.22 -3.00
C PHE A 112 5.59 -7.36 -4.27
N GLN A 113 5.53 -7.95 -5.47
CA GLN A 113 5.54 -7.17 -6.72
C GLN A 113 4.35 -6.21 -6.79
N ARG A 114 3.16 -6.66 -6.38
CA ARG A 114 1.96 -5.81 -6.31
C ARG A 114 2.12 -4.64 -5.32
N ALA A 115 2.65 -4.92 -4.13
CA ALA A 115 2.95 -3.88 -3.15
C ALA A 115 4.04 -2.93 -3.66
N ALA A 116 5.05 -3.43 -4.38
CA ALA A 116 6.10 -2.60 -4.95
C ALA A 116 5.51 -1.56 -5.90
N LEU A 117 4.61 -1.95 -6.82
CA LEU A 117 3.93 -1.00 -7.72
C LEU A 117 3.21 0.11 -6.95
N LEU A 118 2.50 -0.23 -5.87
CA LEU A 118 1.87 0.76 -5.00
C LEU A 118 2.89 1.72 -4.39
N PHE A 119 3.98 1.19 -3.83
CA PHE A 119 5.02 2.02 -3.22
C PHE A 119 5.70 2.94 -4.24
N CYS A 120 5.81 2.51 -5.50
CA CYS A 120 6.35 3.32 -6.58
C CYS A 120 5.42 4.50 -6.91
N ALA A 121 4.11 4.25 -6.97
CA ALA A 121 3.12 5.30 -7.12
C ALA A 121 3.13 6.27 -5.92
N MET A 122 3.22 5.75 -4.70
CA MET A 122 3.32 6.57 -3.50
C MET A 122 4.59 7.44 -3.49
N GLU A 123 5.72 6.90 -3.91
CA GLU A 123 6.98 7.64 -4.02
C GLU A 123 6.93 8.71 -5.12
N TYR A 124 6.26 8.43 -6.24
CA TYR A 124 5.98 9.43 -7.27
C TYR A 124 5.17 10.61 -6.70
N LEU A 125 4.10 10.33 -5.96
CA LEU A 125 3.30 11.36 -5.30
C LEU A 125 4.10 12.15 -4.26
N ARG A 126 4.96 11.48 -3.48
CA ARG A 126 5.82 12.12 -2.48
C ARG A 126 6.78 13.13 -3.10
N ARG A 127 7.38 12.81 -4.24
CA ARG A 127 8.33 13.73 -4.92
C ARG A 127 7.67 15.01 -5.42
N GLY A 128 6.40 14.93 -5.80
CA GLY A 128 5.61 16.09 -6.21
C GLY A 128 4.98 16.88 -5.06
N ASN A 129 5.08 16.40 -3.81
CA ASN A 129 4.38 17.01 -2.68
C ASN A 129 5.25 17.09 -1.42
N SER A 130 5.64 18.31 -1.05
CA SER A 130 6.47 18.59 0.12
C SER A 130 5.83 18.20 1.46
N THR A 131 4.50 18.15 1.56
CA THR A 131 3.80 17.79 2.81
C THR A 131 4.04 16.33 3.21
N LEU A 132 4.42 15.47 2.26
CA LEU A 132 4.73 14.07 2.49
C LEU A 132 6.18 13.86 2.99
N GLY A 133 6.96 14.93 3.10
CA GLY A 133 8.31 14.95 3.65
C GLY A 133 9.38 14.33 2.75
N SER A 134 10.63 14.44 3.18
CA SER A 134 11.83 14.03 2.42
C SER A 134 12.14 12.53 2.50
N LYS A 135 11.67 11.84 3.54
CA LYS A 135 11.98 10.43 3.79
C LYS A 135 11.24 9.51 2.80
N PRO A 136 11.94 8.66 2.02
CA PRO A 136 11.29 7.75 1.09
C PRO A 136 10.40 6.72 1.78
N PHE A 137 9.36 6.26 1.09
CA PHE A 137 8.62 5.06 1.50
C PHE A 137 9.47 3.81 1.22
N ARG A 138 9.46 2.86 2.15
CA ARG A 138 10.30 1.65 2.08
C ARG A 138 9.44 0.41 2.18
N LEU A 139 9.69 -0.55 1.29
CA LEU A 139 9.08 -1.86 1.28
C LEU A 139 10.20 -2.91 1.45
N GLY A 140 9.97 -3.91 2.30
CA GLY A 140 10.93 -4.99 2.55
C GLY A 140 10.29 -6.35 2.34
N LEU A 141 11.10 -7.32 1.92
CA LEU A 141 10.72 -8.73 1.81
C LEU A 141 11.55 -9.55 2.80
N TRP A 142 10.89 -10.38 3.60
CA TRP A 142 11.54 -11.33 4.48
C TRP A 142 11.06 -12.75 4.16
N VAL A 143 11.94 -13.58 3.60
CA VAL A 143 11.61 -14.91 3.06
C VAL A 143 12.49 -16.03 3.62
N GLY A 144 13.21 -15.74 4.71
CA GLY A 144 14.08 -16.68 5.41
C GLY A 144 15.57 -16.35 5.27
N SER A 145 16.37 -16.91 6.18
CA SER A 145 17.80 -16.62 6.37
C SER A 145 18.67 -16.92 5.16
N ALA A 146 18.27 -17.86 4.30
CA ALA A 146 19.03 -18.26 3.12
C ALA A 146 19.03 -17.18 2.02
N THR A 147 17.96 -16.40 1.93
CA THR A 147 17.72 -15.47 0.80
C THR A 147 17.66 -14.01 1.23
N THR A 148 17.42 -13.72 2.51
CA THR A 148 17.32 -12.35 3.04
C THR A 148 18.24 -12.15 4.25
N PRO A 149 19.04 -11.07 4.32
CA PRO A 149 19.91 -10.82 5.46
C PRO A 149 19.08 -10.56 6.72
N ASN A 150 19.35 -11.31 7.79
CA ASN A 150 18.62 -11.17 9.05
C ASN A 150 19.08 -9.97 9.90
N LYS A 151 20.22 -9.35 9.58
CA LYS A 151 20.76 -8.17 10.27
C LYS A 151 20.90 -7.00 9.31
N ARG A 152 20.58 -5.80 9.81
CA ARG A 152 20.72 -4.55 9.04
C ARG A 152 22.15 -4.31 8.57
N ALA A 153 23.15 -4.61 9.42
CA ALA A 153 24.56 -4.45 9.07
C ALA A 153 24.93 -5.30 7.84
N ASP A 154 24.54 -6.57 7.83
CA ASP A 154 24.78 -7.51 6.74
C ASP A 154 24.07 -7.08 5.46
N ALA A 155 22.84 -6.56 5.57
CA ALA A 155 22.10 -6.01 4.44
C ALA A 155 22.81 -4.80 3.80
N VAL A 156 23.29 -3.87 4.63
CA VAL A 156 24.04 -2.69 4.17
C VAL A 156 25.34 -3.10 3.50
N GLN A 157 26.05 -4.09 4.06
CA GLN A 157 27.30 -4.57 3.49
C GLN A 157 27.10 -5.28 2.14
N LYS A 158 26.07 -6.13 2.02
CA LYS A 158 25.70 -6.76 0.74
C LYS A 158 25.28 -5.73 -0.30
N LEU A 159 24.51 -4.71 0.08
CA LEU A 159 24.13 -3.63 -0.81
C LEU A 159 25.36 -2.88 -1.35
N LYS A 160 26.28 -2.46 -0.47
CA LYS A 160 27.50 -1.77 -0.89
C LYS A 160 28.35 -2.60 -1.85
N LYS A 161 28.44 -3.91 -1.61
CA LYS A 161 29.12 -4.84 -2.54
C LYS A 161 28.43 -4.88 -3.91
N LEU A 162 27.10 -4.96 -3.94
CA LEU A 162 26.30 -4.95 -5.17
C LEU A 162 26.37 -3.63 -5.94
N GLU A 163 26.46 -2.49 -5.24
CA GLU A 163 26.57 -1.17 -5.89
C GLU A 163 27.89 -0.99 -6.63
N ASN A 164 28.95 -1.60 -6.11
CA ASN A 164 30.32 -1.52 -6.62
C ASN A 164 30.64 -2.54 -7.74
N ASP A 165 29.79 -3.55 -7.93
CA ASP A 165 30.04 -4.65 -8.87
C ASP A 165 29.05 -4.61 -10.04
N ALA A 166 29.51 -4.16 -11.22
CA ALA A 166 28.64 -3.86 -12.36
C ALA A 166 28.02 -5.13 -13.00
N THR A 167 28.72 -6.27 -12.93
CA THR A 167 28.29 -7.59 -13.43
C THR A 167 27.33 -8.31 -12.49
N ALA A 168 27.34 -8.00 -11.19
CA ALA A 168 26.39 -8.57 -10.23
C ALA A 168 24.95 -8.06 -10.40
N ARG A 169 24.77 -6.96 -11.17
CA ARG A 169 23.44 -6.44 -11.54
C ARG A 169 22.70 -7.40 -12.48
N GLU A 170 23.41 -8.16 -13.32
CA GLU A 170 22.80 -9.07 -14.31
C GLU A 170 22.28 -10.38 -13.70
N SER A 171 22.88 -10.86 -12.61
CA SER A 171 22.44 -12.08 -11.90
C SER A 171 21.07 -11.93 -11.22
N LEU A 172 20.49 -10.72 -11.23
CA LEU A 172 19.18 -10.41 -10.67
C LEU A 172 18.01 -10.55 -11.65
N HIS A 173 18.23 -10.95 -12.91
CA HIS A 173 17.16 -11.17 -13.89
C HIS A 173 16.08 -12.18 -13.44
N SER A 174 16.32 -12.99 -12.41
CA SER A 174 15.31 -13.90 -11.83
C SER A 174 14.42 -13.27 -10.74
N LEU A 175 14.71 -12.05 -10.29
CA LEU A 175 14.01 -11.35 -9.19
C LEU A 175 13.85 -9.83 -9.42
N GLU A 176 13.81 -9.38 -10.68
CA GLU A 176 13.72 -7.95 -11.01
C GLU A 176 12.29 -7.38 -10.88
N MET A 177 12.10 -6.54 -9.86
CA MET A 177 11.47 -5.23 -10.06
C MET A 177 12.45 -4.12 -9.61
N PRO A 178 12.77 -3.11 -10.46
CA PRO A 178 13.89 -2.18 -10.25
C PRO A 178 13.76 -1.14 -9.12
N LEU A 179 12.72 -1.21 -8.28
CA LEU A 179 12.34 -0.09 -7.42
C LEU A 179 12.68 -0.25 -5.93
N VAL A 180 13.16 -1.42 -5.52
CA VAL A 180 13.48 -1.70 -4.10
C VAL A 180 14.82 -1.12 -3.65
N TRP A 181 15.75 -0.87 -4.58
CA TRP A 181 17.16 -0.72 -4.21
C TRP A 181 17.66 0.73 -4.09
N ARG A 182 16.99 1.71 -4.71
CA ARG A 182 17.42 3.14 -4.67
C ARG A 182 17.17 3.85 -3.33
N THR A 183 16.44 3.23 -2.40
CA THR A 183 15.99 3.82 -1.12
C THR A 183 16.85 3.51 0.11
N LEU A 184 17.98 2.82 -0.08
CA LEU A 184 18.94 2.48 0.97
C LEU A 184 20.17 3.42 1.02
N ARG A 185 20.13 4.59 0.37
CA ARG A 185 21.14 5.62 0.64
C ARG A 185 21.02 6.10 2.09
N PRO A 186 22.11 6.11 2.87
CA PRO A 186 22.17 6.89 4.10
C PRO A 186 22.10 8.39 3.73
N GLN A 187 21.34 9.16 4.51
CA GLN A 187 21.78 10.51 4.85
C GLN A 187 22.83 10.36 5.96
#